data_AF-A0A9E3RDF7-F1
#
_entry.id   AF-A0A9E3RDF7-F1
#
_cell.length_a   1.000
_cell.length_b   1.000
_cell.length_c   1.000
_cell.angle_alpha   90.00
_cell.angle_beta   90.00
_cell.angle_gamma   90.00
#
_symmetry.space_group_name_H-M   'P 1'
#
loop_
_entity.id
_entity.type
_entity.pdbx_description
1 polymer ?
#
loop_
_entity_poly.entity_id
_entity_poly.type
_entity_poly.pdbx_seq_one_letter_code
_entity_poly.pdbx_strand_id
1 'polypeptide(L)'
;MKEKDRGQHAEYMMIYVCSTCGLDSAFTETEKPVCRYCDEPTEMKLISKEKITPELIEKRLKASTERMLSNLQSAFESMTEEDKAAFGDQDAEKEMLLLLAKAKELKEKIAQLKLEDPDQKQE
;
A
#
# COMPACT_ATOMS: atom_id res chain seq x y z
N MET A 1 -2.17 -1.73 38.52
CA MET A 1 -3.52 -1.32 38.07
C MET A 1 -3.54 -1.32 36.54
N LYS A 2 -4.41 -2.16 35.98
CA LYS A 2 -4.96 -2.13 34.60
C LYS A 2 -4.06 -2.55 33.43
N GLU A 3 -3.90 -3.88 33.30
CA GLU A 3 -3.94 -4.58 32.01
C GLU A 3 -5.33 -4.38 31.35
N LYS A 4 -5.56 -3.23 30.70
CA LYS A 4 -6.77 -2.99 29.91
C LYS A 4 -6.40 -2.24 28.63
N ASP A 5 -5.80 -2.98 27.70
CA ASP A 5 -5.90 -2.75 26.25
C ASP A 5 -5.14 -3.88 25.51
N ARG A 6 -5.48 -5.14 25.80
CA ARG A 6 -5.28 -6.19 24.80
C ARG A 6 -6.37 -5.98 23.76
N GLY A 7 -6.15 -4.98 22.90
CA GLY A 7 -7.01 -4.70 21.75
C GLY A 7 -7.25 -6.01 20.99
N GLN A 8 -8.46 -6.19 20.46
CA GLN A 8 -8.78 -7.33 19.62
C GLN A 8 -7.67 -7.51 18.59
N HIS A 9 -6.90 -8.59 18.72
CA HIS A 9 -5.91 -8.95 17.72
C HIS A 9 -6.68 -9.26 16.45
N ALA A 10 -6.44 -8.46 15.40
CA ALA A 10 -6.97 -8.74 14.08
C ALA A 10 -6.44 -10.11 13.63
N GLU A 11 -7.34 -11.02 13.30
CA GLU A 11 -7.04 -12.35 12.80
C GLU A 11 -7.13 -12.40 11.27
N TYR A 12 -7.88 -11.46 10.67
CA TYR A 12 -8.21 -11.50 9.25
C TYR A 12 -7.86 -10.21 8.52
N MET A 13 -7.21 -10.38 7.37
CA MET A 13 -7.06 -9.31 6.39
C MET A 13 -8.25 -9.36 5.43
N MET A 14 -8.94 -8.24 5.34
CA MET A 14 -10.08 -8.00 4.47
C MET A 14 -9.60 -7.17 3.28
N ILE A 15 -9.69 -7.71 2.07
CA ILE A 15 -9.33 -7.00 0.84
C ILE A 15 -10.60 -6.47 0.20
N TYR A 16 -10.67 -5.15 0.01
CA TYR A 16 -11.79 -4.48 -0.63
C TYR A 16 -11.34 -3.81 -1.92
N VAL A 17 -12.18 -3.84 -2.96
CA VAL A 17 -11.97 -3.07 -4.19
C VAL A 17 -12.88 -1.84 -4.20
N CYS A 18 -12.33 -0.68 -4.56
CA CYS A 18 -13.12 0.53 -4.78
C CYS A 18 -13.94 0.39 -6.05
N SER A 19 -15.25 0.62 -5.97
CA SER A 19 -16.15 0.52 -7.13
C SER A 19 -15.93 1.63 -8.16
N THR A 20 -15.25 2.72 -7.78
CA THR A 20 -14.99 3.87 -8.66
C THR A 20 -13.65 3.77 -9.37
N CYS A 21 -12.54 3.63 -8.64
CA CYS A 21 -11.20 3.60 -9.23
C CYS A 21 -10.69 2.17 -9.50
N GLY A 22 -11.41 1.14 -9.06
CA GLY A 22 -11.01 -0.26 -9.26
C GLY A 22 -9.79 -0.71 -8.46
N LEU A 23 -9.19 0.16 -7.64
CA LEU A 23 -8.04 -0.18 -6.80
C LEU A 23 -8.49 -0.90 -5.53
N ASP A 24 -7.78 -1.96 -5.17
CA ASP A 24 -8.00 -2.64 -3.89
C ASP A 24 -7.14 -2.09 -2.75
N SER A 25 -7.68 -2.20 -1.55
CA SER A 25 -7.07 -1.82 -0.29
C SER A 25 -7.30 -2.92 0.74
N ALA A 26 -6.28 -3.20 1.55
CA ALA A 26 -6.36 -4.17 2.63
C ALA A 26 -6.61 -3.46 3.95
N PHE A 27 -7.52 -4.01 4.74
CA PHE A 27 -7.89 -3.57 6.07
C PHE A 27 -7.92 -4.78 7.00
N THR A 28 -7.74 -4.57 8.29
CA THR A 28 -8.11 -5.57 9.29
C THR A 28 -9.63 -5.61 9.46
N GLU A 29 -10.17 -6.69 10.02
CA GLU A 29 -11.60 -6.82 10.27
C GLU A 29 -12.16 -5.80 11.29
N THR A 30 -11.29 -5.11 12.02
CA THR A 30 -11.66 -4.07 12.99
C THR A 30 -11.72 -2.67 12.35
N GLU A 31 -11.21 -2.51 11.13
CA GLU A 31 -11.16 -1.24 10.41
C GLU A 31 -12.33 -1.06 9.45
N LYS A 32 -12.82 0.17 9.32
CA LYS A 32 -13.81 0.51 8.28
C LYS A 32 -13.11 0.65 6.93
N PRO A 33 -13.62 0.01 5.86
CA PRO A 33 -13.03 0.14 4.54
C PRO A 33 -13.30 1.52 3.95
N VAL A 34 -12.24 2.19 3.52
CA VAL A 34 -12.29 3.49 2.82
C VAL A 34 -11.36 3.46 1.61
N CYS A 35 -11.74 4.10 0.52
CA CYS A 35 -10.81 4.29 -0.60
C CYS A 35 -9.77 5.33 -0.21
N ARG A 36 -8.47 5.01 -0.33
CA ARG A 36 -7.37 5.96 -0.07
C ARG A 36 -6.91 6.73 -1.31
N TYR A 37 -7.59 6.49 -2.44
CA TYR A 37 -7.20 7.01 -3.75
C TYR A 37 -8.25 7.97 -4.34
N CYS A 38 -9.52 7.79 -3.99
CA CYS A 38 -10.57 8.72 -4.36
C CYS A 38 -10.68 9.79 -3.28
N ASP A 39 -10.81 11.06 -3.69
CA ASP A 39 -11.02 12.18 -2.75
C ASP A 39 -12.43 12.21 -2.15
N GLU A 40 -13.35 11.41 -2.70
CA GLU A 40 -14.74 11.33 -2.26
C GLU A 40 -15.08 9.98 -1.61
N PRO A 41 -16.09 9.92 -0.72
CA PRO A 41 -16.60 8.67 -0.19
C PRO A 41 -17.12 7.76 -1.32
N THR A 42 -16.53 6.57 -1.45
CA THR A 42 -16.90 5.58 -2.48
C THR A 42 -17.25 4.23 -1.87
N GLU A 43 -18.04 3.44 -2.61
CA GLU A 43 -18.41 2.08 -2.20
C GLU A 43 -17.21 1.13 -2.34
N MET A 44 -16.85 0.49 -1.22
CA MET A 44 -15.81 -0.53 -1.14
C MET A 44 -16.45 -1.92 -1.12
N LYS A 45 -16.14 -2.76 -2.11
CA LYS A 45 -16.66 -4.13 -2.21
C LYS A 45 -15.65 -5.13 -1.68
N LEU A 46 -16.04 -5.95 -0.70
CA LEU A 46 -15.20 -7.01 -0.17
C LEU A 46 -14.96 -8.06 -1.26
N ILE A 47 -13.69 -8.36 -1.55
CA ILE A 47 -13.31 -9.38 -2.54
C ILE A 47 -12.55 -10.56 -1.93
N SER A 48 -11.93 -10.38 -0.77
CA SER A 48 -11.24 -11.45 -0.06
C SER A 48 -11.26 -11.24 1.46
N LYS A 49 -11.32 -12.36 2.19
CA LYS A 49 -11.09 -12.44 3.63
C LYS A 49 -10.11 -13.58 3.88
N GLU A 50 -8.90 -13.26 4.29
CA GLU A 50 -7.81 -14.21 4.48
C GLU A 50 -7.26 -14.09 5.90
N LYS A 51 -6.86 -15.21 6.51
CA LYS A 51 -6.21 -15.18 7.82
C LYS A 51 -4.87 -14.45 7.69
N ILE A 52 -4.54 -13.58 8.64
CA ILE A 52 -3.26 -12.90 8.66
C ILE A 52 -2.16 -13.93 8.91
N THR A 53 -1.27 -14.08 7.93
CA THR A 53 -0.03 -14.86 8.03
C THR A 53 1.15 -14.04 7.50
N PRO A 54 2.39 -14.38 7.87
CA PRO A 54 3.58 -13.73 7.32
C PRO A 54 3.60 -13.70 5.79
N GLU A 55 3.22 -14.80 5.14
CA GLU A 55 3.21 -14.93 3.68
C GLU A 55 2.16 -14.02 3.03
N LEU A 56 0.99 -13.89 3.66
CA LEU A 56 -0.05 -12.97 3.19
C LEU A 56 0.44 -11.52 3.27
N ILE A 57 1.05 -11.12 4.38
CA ILE A 57 1.61 -9.77 4.56
C ILE A 57 2.69 -9.51 3.51
N GLU A 58 3.62 -10.45 3.31
CA GLU A 58 4.68 -10.34 2.31
C GLU A 58 4.12 -10.16 0.90
N LYS A 59 3.15 -11.01 0.51
CA LYS A 59 2.45 -10.92 -0.77
C LYS A 59 1.81 -9.55 -0.97
N ARG A 60 1.19 -8.99 0.07
CA ARG A 60 0.52 -7.68 0.00
C ARG A 60 1.50 -6.52 -0.06
N LEU A 61 2.62 -6.59 0.68
CA LEU A 61 3.68 -5.59 0.59
C LEU A 61 4.28 -5.55 -0.83
N LYS A 62 4.55 -6.72 -1.42
CA LYS A 62 5.02 -6.85 -2.81
C LYS A 62 4.01 -6.23 -3.79
N ALA A 63 2.75 -6.63 -3.74
CA ALA A 63 1.71 -6.09 -4.63
C ALA A 63 1.52 -4.57 -4.49
N SER A 64 1.53 -4.05 -3.25
CA SER A 64 1.37 -2.62 -2.98
C SER A 64 2.55 -1.80 -3.53
N THR A 65 3.78 -2.30 -3.37
CA THR A 65 4.97 -1.59 -3.86
C THR A 65 5.12 -1.66 -5.38
N GLU A 66 4.74 -2.77 -6.00
CA GLU A 66 4.69 -2.87 -7.46
C GLU A 66 3.71 -1.86 -8.06
N ARG A 67 2.53 -1.72 -7.47
CA ARG A 67 1.56 -0.71 -7.92
C ARG A 67 2.04 0.71 -7.68
N MET A 68 2.68 0.98 -6.55
CA MET A 68 3.25 2.29 -6.29
C MET A 68 4.26 2.67 -7.38
N LEU A 69 5.17 1.74 -7.74
CA LEU A 69 6.12 1.95 -8.82
C LEU A 69 5.40 2.16 -10.16
N SER A 70 4.43 1.32 -10.50
CA SER A 70 3.66 1.44 -11.74
C SER A 70 2.93 2.78 -11.83
N ASN A 71 2.28 3.22 -10.76
CA ASN A 71 1.54 4.48 -10.73
C ASN A 71 2.49 5.68 -10.89
N LEU A 72 3.66 5.65 -10.24
CA LEU A 72 4.67 6.70 -10.40
C LEU A 72 5.25 6.71 -11.82
N GLN A 73 5.47 5.55 -12.43
CA GLN A 73 5.94 5.45 -13.82
C GLN A 73 4.91 6.03 -14.77
N SER A 74 3.63 5.63 -14.63
CA SER A 74 2.56 6.18 -15.45
C SER A 74 2.38 7.69 -15.24
N ALA A 75 2.49 8.19 -14.01
CA ALA A 75 2.43 9.62 -13.74
C ALA A 75 3.60 10.38 -14.39
N PHE A 76 4.81 9.82 -14.35
CA PHE A 76 5.97 10.40 -15.02
C PHE A 76 5.82 10.41 -16.55
N GLU A 77 5.35 9.30 -17.13
CA GLU A 77 5.15 9.17 -18.58
C GLU A 77 4.01 10.04 -19.13
N SER A 78 3.02 10.37 -18.29
CA SER A 78 1.88 11.22 -18.65
C SER A 78 2.03 12.68 -18.23
N MET A 79 3.18 13.05 -17.65
CA MET A 79 3.43 14.39 -17.14
C MET A 79 3.38 15.44 -18.26
N THR A 80 2.49 16.41 -18.11
CA THR A 80 2.32 17.51 -19.06
C THR A 80 3.26 18.68 -18.73
N GLU A 81 3.40 19.64 -19.64
CA GLU A 81 4.16 20.87 -19.37
C GLU A 81 3.49 21.74 -18.29
N GLU A 82 2.17 21.64 -18.14
CA GLU A 82 1.42 22.31 -17.06
C GLU A 82 1.73 21.67 -15.70
N ASP A 83 1.86 20.35 -15.64
CA ASP A 83 2.29 19.64 -14.43
C ASP A 83 3.71 20.04 -14.03
N LYS A 84 4.63 20.16 -15.00
CA LYS A 84 6.00 20.63 -14.74
C LYS A 84 6.03 22.04 -14.15
N ALA A 85 5.16 22.92 -14.62
CA ALA A 85 5.03 24.28 -14.11
C ALA A 85 4.46 24.33 -12.67
N ALA A 86 3.67 23.33 -12.26
CA ALA A 86 3.08 23.26 -10.91
C ALA A 86 4.11 22.93 -9.81
N PHE A 87 5.28 22.38 -10.15
CA PHE A 87 6.37 22.12 -9.19
C PHE A 87 7.27 23.34 -8.90
N GLY A 88 6.98 24.51 -9.48
CA GLY A 88 7.69 25.77 -9.20
C GLY A 88 9.14 25.79 -9.73
N ASP A 89 10.05 26.47 -9.02
CA ASP A 89 11.49 26.55 -9.37
C ASP A 89 12.23 25.21 -9.22
N GLN A 90 11.57 24.16 -8.70
CA GLN A 90 12.12 22.82 -8.61
C GLN A 90 11.85 22.05 -9.90
N ASP A 91 12.88 21.40 -10.43
CA ASP A 91 12.77 20.54 -11.60
C ASP A 91 11.85 19.35 -11.30
N ALA A 92 10.59 19.46 -11.72
CA ALA A 92 9.53 18.46 -11.58
C ALA A 92 9.99 17.06 -12.03
N GLU A 93 10.75 17.04 -13.12
CA GLU A 93 11.28 15.82 -13.71
C GLU A 93 12.27 15.16 -12.73
N LYS A 94 13.15 15.96 -12.14
CA LYS A 94 14.12 15.49 -11.14
C LYS A 94 13.46 14.96 -9.87
N GLU A 95 12.44 15.64 -9.34
CA GLU A 95 11.71 15.16 -8.16
C GLU A 95 10.97 13.85 -8.44
N MET A 96 10.32 13.73 -9.60
CA MET A 96 9.70 12.46 -10.00
C MET A 96 10.71 11.32 -10.20
N LEU A 97 11.88 11.60 -10.79
CA LEU A 97 12.96 10.63 -10.90
C LEU A 97 13.47 10.17 -9.51
N LEU A 98 13.56 11.08 -8.55
CA LEU A 98 13.92 10.73 -7.16
C LEU A 98 12.86 9.85 -6.49
N LEU A 99 11.57 10.14 -6.71
CA LEU A 99 10.47 9.32 -6.21
C LEU A 99 10.47 7.92 -6.84
N LEU A 100 10.70 7.83 -8.16
CA LEU A 100 10.87 6.55 -8.86
C LEU A 100 12.04 5.73 -8.31
N ALA A 101 13.18 6.38 -8.05
CA ALA A 101 14.34 5.72 -7.47
C ALA A 101 14.03 5.16 -6.06
N LYS A 102 13.38 5.95 -5.20
CA LYS A 102 12.95 5.51 -3.86
C LYS A 102 11.95 4.36 -3.92
N ALA A 103 10.98 4.43 -4.84
CA ALA A 103 9.99 3.37 -5.03
C ALA A 103 10.64 2.05 -5.49
N LYS A 104 11.63 2.15 -6.40
CA LYS A 104 12.42 1.00 -6.85
C LYS A 104 13.24 0.39 -5.71
N GLU A 105 13.95 1.20 -4.94
CA GLU A 105 14.72 0.74 -3.78
C GLU A 105 13.82 0.05 -2.74
N LEU A 106 12.64 0.62 -2.46
CA LEU A 106 11.67 0.01 -1.55
C LEU A 106 11.19 -1.35 -2.07
N LYS A 107 10.90 -1.46 -3.37
CA LYS A 107 10.51 -2.73 -4.01
C LYS A 107 11.63 -3.77 -3.85
N GLU A 108 12.89 -3.40 -4.07
CA GLU A 108 14.03 -4.30 -3.93
C GLU A 108 14.21 -4.78 -2.48
N LYS A 109 14.07 -3.88 -1.49
CA LYS A 109 14.09 -4.24 -0.07
C LYS A 109 12.96 -5.21 0.31
N ILE A 110 11.75 -4.96 -0.19
CA ILE A 110 10.60 -5.85 0.07
C ILE A 110 10.75 -7.20 -0.63
N ALA A 111 11.36 -7.25 -1.82
CA ALA A 111 11.62 -8.52 -2.50
C ALA A 111 12.57 -9.45 -1.72
N GLN A 112 13.48 -8.86 -0.93
CA GLN A 112 14.42 -9.58 -0.07
C GLN A 112 13.85 -9.90 1.32
N LEU A 113 12.66 -9.38 1.63
CA LEU A 113 12.04 -9.50 2.95
C LEU A 113 11.45 -10.91 3.10
N LYS A 114 11.86 -11.62 4.13
CA LYS A 114 11.24 -12.87 4.58
C LYS A 114 10.61 -12.59 5.93
N LEU A 115 9.29 -12.67 6.01
CA LEU A 115 8.58 -12.56 7.28
C LEU A 115 8.49 -13.95 7.90
N GLU A 116 8.99 -14.10 9.12
CA GLU A 116 8.83 -15.31 9.93
C GLU A 116 7.75 -15.07 10.99
N ASP A 117 7.03 -16.12 11.36
CA ASP A 117 6.04 -16.04 12.43
C ASP A 117 6.77 -15.74 13.76
N PRO A 118 6.38 -14.73 14.54
CA PRO A 118 7.01 -14.43 15.82
C PRO A 118 7.00 -15.62 16.79
N ASP A 119 6.06 -16.56 16.67
CA ASP A 119 6.00 -17.80 17.47
C ASP A 119 7.00 -18.88 17.00
N GLN A 120 7.67 -18.67 15.85
CA GLN A 120 8.77 -19.52 15.36
C GLN A 120 10.16 -18.99 15.71
N LYS A 121 10.27 -17.93 16.52
CA LYS A 121 11.56 -17.50 17.04
C LYS A 121 12.11 -18.47 18.10
N GLN A 122 12.87 -19.45 17.59
CA GLN A 122 13.94 -20.21 18.27
C GLN A 122 13.51 -21.19 19.37
N GLU A 123 13.27 -22.44 18.96
CA GLU A 123 13.98 -23.58 19.56
C GLU A 123 15.43 -23.63 19.03
#